data_AF-A0A7X6YGU2-F1
#
_entry.id   AF-A0A7X6YGU2-F1
#
_cell.length_a   1.000
_cell.length_b   1.000
_cell.length_c   1.000
_cell.angle_alpha   90.00
_cell.angle_beta   90.00
_cell.angle_gamma   90.00
#
_symmetry.space_group_name_H-M   'P 1'
#
loop_
_entity.id
_entity.type
_entity.pdbx_description
1 polymer ?
#
loop_
_entity_poly.entity_id
_entity_poly.type
_entity_poly.pdbx_seq_one_letter_code
_entity_poly.pdbx_strand_id
1 'polypeptide(L)'
;EVRIQEVFGLTRTPAVAGGRVPVVLHLLSPAQRPVQVTRDLESFWTTGYALVRKDLRGRYPKHDWPEDPHEAKPTHRVRPRPRP
;
A
#
# COMPACT_ATOMS: atom_id res chain seq x y z
N GLU A 1 5.55 -8.22 7.33
CA GLU A 1 5.71 -7.38 6.11
C GLU A 1 4.49 -7.57 5.23
N VAL A 2 4.16 -6.61 4.35
CA VAL A 2 2.93 -6.69 3.55
C VAL A 2 3.10 -5.93 2.23
N ARG A 3 2.50 -6.42 1.14
CA ARG A 3 2.50 -5.65 -0.10
C ARG A 3 1.59 -4.44 0.01
N ILE A 4 2.01 -3.34 -0.60
CA ILE A 4 1.27 -2.08 -0.53
C ILE A 4 -0.17 -2.20 -1.08
N GLN A 5 -0.44 -3.07 -2.05
CA GLN A 5 -1.79 -3.24 -2.59
C GLN A 5 -2.77 -3.94 -1.63
N GLU A 6 -2.24 -4.67 -0.65
CA GLU A 6 -3.03 -5.44 0.30
C GLU A 6 -3.49 -4.59 1.47
N VAL A 7 -2.94 -3.39 1.62
CA VAL A 7 -3.29 -2.42 2.66
C VAL A 7 -4.01 -1.18 2.13
N PHE A 8 -4.38 -1.17 0.84
CA PHE A 8 -5.34 -0.17 0.36
C PHE A 8 -6.66 -0.28 1.13
N GLY A 9 -7.28 0.85 1.42
CA GLY A 9 -8.45 0.93 2.29
C GLY A 9 -8.13 0.95 3.80
N LEU A 10 -6.90 0.63 4.19
CA LEU A 10 -6.49 0.65 5.60
C LEU A 10 -6.06 2.07 6.01
N THR A 11 -6.97 2.78 6.67
CA THR A 11 -6.79 4.20 7.02
C THR A 11 -5.95 4.44 8.27
N ARG A 12 -5.76 3.43 9.12
CA ARG A 12 -5.01 3.54 10.39
C ARG A 12 -3.96 2.44 10.51
N THR A 13 -2.84 2.74 11.16
CA THR A 13 -1.85 1.71 11.51
C THR A 13 -2.47 0.68 12.46
N PRO A 14 -2.42 -0.63 12.14
CA PRO A 14 -2.82 -1.67 13.08
C PRO A 14 -1.99 -1.60 14.36
N ALA A 15 -2.60 -1.96 15.49
CA ALA A 15 -1.93 -1.98 16.78
C ALA A 15 -2.23 -3.29 17.53
N VAL A 16 -1.23 -3.75 18.28
CA VAL A 16 -1.30 -4.93 19.15
C VAL A 16 -1.46 -4.50 20.61
N ALA A 17 -1.51 -5.48 21.53
CA ALA A 17 -1.70 -5.24 22.96
C ALA A 17 -2.95 -4.40 23.27
N GLY A 18 -4.08 -4.73 22.63
CA GLY A 18 -5.34 -4.01 22.78
C GLY A 18 -5.31 -2.58 22.23
N GLY A 19 -4.56 -2.34 21.15
CA GLY A 19 -4.45 -1.03 20.50
C GLY A 19 -3.37 -0.12 21.05
N ARG A 20 -2.53 -0.59 21.99
CA ARG A 20 -1.53 0.23 22.68
C ARG A 20 -0.21 0.35 21.92
N VAL A 21 0.13 -0.64 21.11
CA VAL A 21 1.43 -0.72 20.44
C VAL A 21 1.20 -0.77 18.92
N PRO A 22 1.42 0.33 18.18
CA PRO A 22 1.30 0.32 16.72
C PRO A 22 2.38 -0.57 16.11
N VAL A 23 2.01 -1.34 15.08
CA VAL A 23 2.97 -2.18 14.36
C VAL A 23 3.79 -1.36 13.38
N VAL A 24 5.05 -1.75 13.19
CA VAL A 24 5.86 -1.24 12.08
C VAL A 24 5.51 -2.04 10.83
N LEU A 25 5.06 -1.35 9.79
CA LEU A 25 4.74 -1.91 8.49
C LEU A 25 5.93 -1.75 7.55
N HIS A 26 6.49 -2.86 7.11
CA HIS A 26 7.31 -2.92 5.89
C HIS A 26 6.38 -3.08 4.70
N LEU A 27 6.16 -1.99 3.98
CA LEU A 27 5.37 -1.97 2.76
C LEU A 27 6.25 -2.42 1.60
N LEU A 28 5.77 -3.43 0.88
CA LEU A 28 6.50 -4.12 -0.18
C LEU A 28 5.93 -3.81 -1.56
N SER A 29 6.80 -3.82 -2.57
CA SER A 29 6.42 -3.83 -3.98
C SER A 29 5.82 -5.19 -4.39
N PRO A 30 5.24 -5.32 -5.60
CA PRO A 30 4.82 -6.63 -6.14
C PRO A 30 5.89 -7.72 -6.07
N ALA A 31 7.16 -7.35 -6.19
CA ALA A 31 8.30 -8.26 -6.17
C ALA A 31 8.85 -8.52 -4.75
N GLN A 32 8.07 -8.26 -3.69
CA GLN A 32 8.46 -8.46 -2.29
C GLN A 32 9.71 -7.67 -1.88
N ARG A 33 9.93 -6.49 -2.47
CA ARG A 33 11.02 -5.59 -2.08
C ARG A 33 10.47 -4.45 -1.23
N PRO A 34 11.10 -4.11 -0.09
CA PRO A 34 10.69 -2.96 0.71
C PRO A 34 10.71 -1.67 -0.10
N VAL A 35 9.62 -0.89 -0.02
CA VAL A 35 9.50 0.44 -0.64
C VAL A 35 9.27 1.54 0.39
N GLN A 36 8.73 1.17 1.55
CA GLN A 36 8.57 2.07 2.69
C GLN A 36 8.56 1.23 3.98
N VAL A 37 9.15 1.78 5.04
CA VAL A 37 8.96 1.30 6.41
C VAL A 37 8.26 2.40 7.19
N THR A 38 7.12 2.10 7.81
CA THR A 38 6.36 3.11 8.57
C THR A 38 5.70 2.52 9.81
N ARG A 39 5.60 3.33 10.88
CA ARG A 39 4.74 3.08 12.05
C ARG A 39 3.47 3.95 12.03
N ASP A 40 3.35 4.79 11.02
CA ASP A 40 2.26 5.74 10.81
C ASP A 40 1.79 5.60 9.35
N LEU A 41 0.80 4.74 9.15
CA LEU A 41 0.24 4.45 7.84
C LEU A 41 -0.58 5.63 7.30
N GLU A 42 -1.23 6.38 8.18
CA GLU A 42 -2.05 7.54 7.82
C GLU A 42 -1.18 8.65 7.21
N SER A 43 -0.09 9.03 7.90
CA SER A 43 0.87 10.00 7.37
C SER A 43 1.52 9.51 6.07
N PHE A 44 1.77 8.20 5.95
CA PHE A 44 2.29 7.61 4.72
C PHE A 44 1.34 7.81 3.54
N TRP A 45 0.04 7.57 3.69
CA TRP A 45 -0.92 7.76 2.59
C TRP A 45 -0.99 9.22 2.14
N THR A 46 -1.00 10.15 3.08
CA THR A 46 -1.13 11.60 2.80
C THR A 46 0.13 12.19 2.16
N THR A 47 1.32 11.73 2.55
CA THR A 47 2.58 12.41 2.19
C THR A 47 3.55 11.55 1.39
N GLY A 48 3.66 10.26 1.70
CA GLY A 48 4.66 9.36 1.12
C GLY A 48 4.17 8.59 -0.11
N TYR A 49 2.89 8.22 -0.12
CA TYR A 49 2.35 7.33 -1.14
C TYR A 49 2.44 7.90 -2.55
N ALA A 50 2.21 9.20 -2.73
CA ALA A 50 2.27 9.83 -4.05
C ALA A 50 3.62 9.61 -4.76
N LEU A 51 4.73 9.69 -4.00
CA LEU A 51 6.08 9.45 -4.51
C LEU A 51 6.31 7.95 -4.80
N VAL A 52 5.97 7.09 -3.85
CA VAL A 52 6.08 5.63 -4.02
C VAL A 52 5.24 5.14 -5.20
N ARG A 53 4.03 5.68 -5.37
CA ARG A 53 3.12 5.40 -6.47
C ARG A 53 3.72 5.76 -7.82
N LYS A 54 4.38 6.93 -7.93
CA LYS A 54 5.05 7.37 -9.16
C LYS A 54 6.09 6.34 -9.63
N ASP A 55 6.93 5.89 -8.70
CA ASP A 55 7.99 4.92 -8.99
C ASP A 55 7.42 3.54 -9.31
N LEU A 56 6.45 3.07 -8.50
CA LEU A 56 5.84 1.76 -8.66
C LEU A 56 5.01 1.65 -9.94
N ARG A 57 4.30 2.71 -10.34
CA ARG A 57 3.54 2.73 -11.60
C ARG A 57 4.45 2.57 -12.81
N GLY A 58 5.67 3.14 -12.77
CA GLY A 58 6.66 2.96 -13.84
C GLY A 58 7.23 1.54 -13.89
N ARG A 59 7.59 0.97 -12.73
CA ARG A 59 8.20 -0.38 -12.65
C ARG A 59 7.18 -1.51 -12.83
N TYR A 60 5.93 -1.30 -12.43
CA TYR A 60 4.89 -2.32 -12.39
C TYR A 60 3.58 -1.81 -13.03
N PRO A 61 3.57 -1.52 -14.34
CA PRO A 61 2.44 -0.87 -15.02
C PRO A 61 1.16 -1.72 -15.09
N LYS A 62 1.25 -3.05 -14.86
CA LYS A 62 0.11 -3.97 -14.87
C LYS A 62 -0.66 -4.02 -13.53
N HIS A 63 -0.16 -3.37 -12.48
CA HIS A 63 -0.83 -3.31 -11.18
C HIS A 63 -1.69 -2.05 -11.05
N ASP A 64 -2.70 -2.14 -10.19
CA ASP A 64 -3.51 -1.01 -9.79
C ASP A 64 -2.78 -0.10 -8.81
N TRP A 65 -2.68 1.18 -9.16
CA TRP A 65 -2.02 2.23 -8.39
C TRP A 65 -2.98 3.42 -8.22
N PRO A 66 -3.98 3.30 -7.33
CA PRO A 66 -5.05 4.29 -7.16
C PRO A 66 -4.48 5.67 -6.80
N GLU A 67 -5.17 6.72 -7.19
CA GLU A 67 -4.82 8.07 -6.73
C GLU A 67 -5.25 8.28 -5.27
N ASP A 68 -6.41 7.72 -4.91
CA ASP A 68 -6.89 7.66 -3.55
C ASP A 68 -6.68 6.24 -2.96
N PRO A 69 -5.67 6.04 -2.09
CA PRO A 69 -5.43 4.75 -1.44
C PRO A 69 -6.42 4.46 -0.29
N HIS A 70 -7.15 5.45 0.21
CA HIS A 70 -8.06 5.30 1.36
C HIS A 70 -9.37 4.60 0.99
N GLU A 71 -9.84 4.79 -0.25
CA GLU A 71 -11.08 4.17 -0.76
C GLU A 71 -10.81 2.97 -1.68
N ALA A 72 -9.54 2.70 -2.00
CA ALA A 72 -9.17 1.62 -2.88
C ALA A 72 -9.36 0.24 -2.22
N LYS A 73 -9.97 -0.69 -2.95
CA LYS A 73 -10.14 -2.07 -2.47
C LYS A 73 -8.79 -2.78 -2.43
N PRO A 74 -8.44 -3.45 -1.31
CA PRO A 74 -7.21 -4.21 -1.23
C PRO A 74 -7.24 -5.39 -2.20
N THR A 75 -6.09 -5.70 -2.82
CA THR A 75 -5.99 -6.76 -3.82
C THR A 75 -4.62 -7.42 -3.81
N HIS A 76 -4.61 -8.73 -4.05
CA HIS A 76 -3.38 -9.50 -4.29
C HIS A 76 -3.07 -9.68 -5.79
N ARG A 77 -3.94 -9.20 -6.68
CA ARG A 77 -3.92 -9.49 -8.12
C ARG A 77 -3.34 -8.34 -8.93
N VAL A 78 -2.86 -8.66 -10.12
CA VAL A 78 -2.66 -7.67 -11.19
C VAL A 78 -4.02 -7.15 -11.69
N ARG A 79 -4.06 -5.95 -12.28
CA ARG A 79 -5.29 -5.37 -12.85
C ARG A 79 -5.89 -6.37 -13.86
N PRO A 80 -7.17 -6.76 -13.74
CA PRO A 80 -7.81 -7.60 -14.75
C PRO A 80 -7.80 -6.89 -16.11
N ARG A 81 -7.47 -7.60 -17.19
CA ARG A 81 -7.62 -7.04 -18.54
C ARG A 81 -9.10 -6.71 -18.76
N PRO A 82 -9.48 -5.49 -19.17
CA PRO A 82 -10.85 -5.21 -19.58
C PRO A 82 -11.23 -6.23 -20.66
N ARG A 83 -12.36 -6.92 -20.49
CA ARG A 83 -12.89 -7.72 -21.59
C ARG A 83 -13.28 -6.76 -22.72
N PRO A 84 -12.94 -7.07 -23.99
CA PRO A 84 -13.40 -6.28 -25.12
C PRO A 84 -14.92 -6.25 -25.19
#